data_AF-A0A093VIX8-F1
#
_entry.id   AF-A0A093VIX8-F1
#
_cell.length_a   1.000
_cell.length_b   1.000
_cell.length_c   1.000
_cell.angle_alpha   90.00
_cell.angle_beta   90.00
_cell.angle_gamma   90.00
#
_symmetry.space_group_name_H-M   'P 1'
#
loop_
_entity.id
_entity.type
_entity.pdbx_description
1 polymer ?
#
loop_
_entity_poly.entity_id
_entity_poly.type
_entity_poly.pdbx_seq_one_letter_code
_entity_poly.pdbx_strand_id
1 'polypeptide(L)'
;MATPTENLSQQVAATTAPAQDSNLSFLPLRLRNFFAKYPPQHYSAAVAPASRLAAPANAVSNSNNPNTSSEEIDLSSLSPEDLPTPYTPNRDAKGNKRNPTAWSASKAILYNDSEYPNPFLPQPSPNGKKWRSPKYGLRQQADLIKMAKKYGVEQLLPTSRKSTVFKETRLAERGLAIKGTGIGQKVKGHKWERTMETRLEERKKAMMEMPELIRQWKQRGHGRGWKKWPKRSG
;
A
#
# COMPACT_ATOMS: atom_id res chain seq x y z
N MET A 1 -67.68 21.70 15.33
CA MET A 1 -66.96 20.55 15.93
C MET A 1 -65.59 21.03 16.35
N ALA A 2 -65.34 21.03 17.65
CA ALA A 2 -64.03 21.28 18.24
C ALA A 2 -63.16 20.03 18.08
N THR A 3 -61.90 20.19 17.68
CA THR A 3 -60.72 19.79 18.48
C THR A 3 -59.41 20.26 17.81
N PRO A 4 -58.34 20.48 18.60
CA PRO A 4 -57.14 21.23 18.24
C PRO A 4 -55.90 20.29 18.13
N THR A 5 -54.69 20.87 18.25
CA THR A 5 -53.39 20.23 18.61
C THR A 5 -52.70 19.42 17.49
N GLU A 6 -51.38 19.48 17.27
CA GLU A 6 -50.28 19.96 18.10
C GLU A 6 -49.02 20.24 17.25
N ASN A 7 -48.29 21.29 17.66
CA ASN A 7 -47.05 21.79 17.10
C ASN A 7 -45.88 21.00 17.72
N LEU A 8 -45.13 20.23 16.93
CA LEU A 8 -43.97 19.47 17.44
C LEU A 8 -42.67 20.22 17.18
N SER A 9 -42.46 21.28 17.96
CA SER A 9 -41.13 21.81 18.25
C SER A 9 -40.44 20.88 19.25
N GLN A 10 -39.48 20.08 18.80
CA GLN A 10 -38.51 19.44 19.69
C GLN A 10 -37.12 19.99 19.46
N GLN A 11 -36.77 20.88 20.38
CA GLN A 11 -35.40 21.18 20.78
C GLN A 11 -34.76 19.91 21.32
N VAL A 12 -33.59 19.52 20.81
CA VAL A 12 -32.72 18.56 21.48
C VAL A 12 -31.47 19.30 21.95
N ALA A 13 -31.52 19.63 23.23
CA ALA A 13 -30.45 19.74 24.20
C ALA A 13 -29.02 19.98 23.66
N ALA A 14 -28.58 21.24 23.78
CA ALA A 14 -27.18 21.55 23.98
C ALA A 14 -26.72 20.87 25.29
N THR A 15 -25.93 19.80 25.17
CA THR A 15 -25.24 19.21 26.30
C THR A 15 -24.05 20.10 26.64
N THR A 16 -24.28 21.05 27.55
CA THR A 16 -23.22 21.73 28.29
C THR A 16 -22.38 20.67 29.00
N ALA A 17 -21.10 20.58 28.66
CA ALA A 17 -20.16 19.66 29.31
C ALA A 17 -19.14 20.43 30.17
N PRO A 18 -19.36 20.58 31.47
CA PRO A 18 -18.35 20.96 32.43
C PRO A 18 -18.07 19.77 33.38
N ALA A 19 -17.04 18.96 33.07
CA ALA A 19 -16.31 18.08 34.00
C ALA A 19 -15.34 17.18 33.22
N GLN A 20 -14.10 17.62 32.99
CA GLN A 20 -13.14 16.90 32.13
C GLN A 20 -12.07 16.07 32.88
N ASP A 21 -12.05 16.09 34.22
CA ASP A 21 -10.90 15.53 34.95
C ASP A 21 -11.13 14.13 35.55
N SER A 22 -12.35 13.74 35.89
CA SER A 22 -12.66 12.41 36.46
C SER A 22 -12.66 11.29 35.41
N ASN A 23 -12.93 11.62 34.16
CA ASN A 23 -13.08 10.68 33.04
C ASN A 23 -11.76 10.16 32.45
N LEU A 24 -10.59 10.67 32.86
CA LEU A 24 -9.29 10.24 32.32
C LEU A 24 -8.54 9.28 33.26
N SER A 25 -9.11 8.97 34.43
CA SER A 25 -8.53 8.06 35.42
C SER A 25 -8.49 6.60 34.94
N PHE A 26 -9.43 6.18 34.09
CA PHE A 26 -9.46 4.83 33.51
C PHE A 26 -8.32 4.60 32.50
N LEU A 27 -7.70 5.68 32.00
CA LEU A 27 -6.66 5.60 30.99
C LEU A 27 -5.31 5.24 31.63
N PRO A 28 -4.49 4.45 30.93
CA PRO A 28 -3.10 4.22 31.33
C PRO A 28 -2.35 5.53 31.54
N LEU A 29 -1.51 5.58 32.57
CA LEU A 29 -0.71 6.76 32.92
C LEU A 29 0.08 7.34 31.73
N ARG A 30 0.58 6.47 30.83
CA ARG A 30 1.28 6.92 29.62
C ARG A 30 0.37 7.68 28.64
N LEU A 31 -0.87 7.25 28.46
CA LEU A 31 -1.83 7.97 27.62
C LEU A 31 -2.27 9.26 28.29
N ARG A 32 -2.52 9.23 29.60
CA ARG A 32 -2.86 10.44 30.38
C ARG A 32 -1.75 11.50 30.29
N ASN A 33 -0.50 11.10 30.51
CA ASN A 33 0.65 12.01 30.39
C ASN A 33 0.85 12.51 28.96
N PHE A 34 0.54 11.67 27.96
CA PHE A 34 0.57 12.09 26.57
C PHE A 34 -0.48 13.18 26.30
N PHE A 35 -1.73 12.98 26.70
CA PHE A 35 -2.80 13.97 26.51
C PHE A 35 -2.59 15.24 27.34
N ALA A 36 -2.00 15.15 28.52
CA ALA A 36 -1.59 16.33 29.31
C ALA A 36 -0.56 17.18 28.56
N LYS A 37 0.36 16.54 27.82
CA LYS A 37 1.39 17.22 27.04
C LYS A 37 0.90 17.67 25.66
N TYR A 38 -0.02 16.91 25.06
CA TYR A 38 -0.58 17.15 23.74
C TYR A 38 -2.11 17.08 23.84
N PRO A 39 -2.77 18.21 24.18
CA PRO A 39 -4.21 18.27 24.32
C PRO A 39 -4.93 17.87 23.02
N PRO A 40 -5.98 17.02 23.07
CA PRO A 40 -6.65 16.53 21.87
C PRO A 40 -7.32 17.62 21.05
N GLN A 41 -7.58 18.81 21.63
CA GLN A 41 -8.17 19.96 20.93
C GLN A 41 -7.34 20.43 19.72
N HIS A 42 -6.02 20.33 19.80
CA HIS A 42 -5.12 20.77 18.72
C HIS A 42 -4.52 19.58 17.96
N TYR A 43 -4.37 18.44 18.64
CA TYR A 43 -3.61 17.33 18.11
C TYR A 43 -4.47 16.15 17.65
N SER A 44 -5.77 16.11 17.89
CA SER A 44 -6.59 14.96 17.48
C SER A 44 -6.71 14.83 15.96
N ALA A 45 -7.02 13.62 15.49
CA ALA A 45 -7.21 13.39 14.06
C ALA A 45 -8.36 14.21 13.44
N ALA A 46 -9.34 14.61 14.26
CA ALA A 46 -10.49 15.43 13.86
C ALA A 46 -10.14 16.91 13.57
N VAL A 47 -8.99 17.40 14.05
CA VAL A 47 -8.56 18.79 13.83
C VAL A 47 -8.14 19.03 12.37
N ALA A 48 -7.80 17.97 11.64
CA ALA A 48 -7.38 18.10 10.24
C ALA A 48 -8.51 18.66 9.36
N PRO A 49 -8.24 19.66 8.50
CA PRO A 49 -9.27 20.24 7.65
C PRO A 49 -9.80 19.21 6.64
N ALA A 50 -11.13 19.08 6.56
CA ALA A 50 -11.81 18.12 5.69
C ALA A 50 -11.47 18.30 4.21
N SER A 51 -11.17 19.52 3.77
CA SER A 51 -10.75 19.84 2.40
C SER A 51 -9.51 19.08 1.95
N ARG A 52 -8.62 18.69 2.87
CA ARG A 52 -7.41 17.92 2.56
C ARG A 52 -7.74 16.47 2.19
N LEU A 53 -8.79 15.92 2.77
CA LEU A 53 -9.22 14.54 2.56
C LEU A 53 -9.95 14.38 1.23
N ALA A 54 -10.52 15.47 0.70
CA ALA A 54 -11.11 15.49 -0.63
C ALA A 54 -10.04 15.37 -1.72
N ALA A 55 -10.30 14.52 -2.71
CA ALA A 55 -9.46 14.45 -3.91
C ALA A 55 -9.59 15.78 -4.69
N PRO A 56 -8.49 16.33 -5.25
CA PRO A 56 -8.60 17.47 -6.14
C PRO A 56 -9.41 17.07 -7.38
N ALA A 57 -10.29 17.97 -7.86
CA ALA A 57 -11.22 17.70 -8.98
C ALA A 57 -10.54 17.11 -10.23
N ASN A 58 -9.25 17.43 -10.45
CA ASN A 58 -8.47 16.97 -11.59
C ASN A 58 -7.85 15.56 -11.42
N ALA A 59 -7.97 14.91 -10.26
CA ALA A 59 -7.36 13.60 -9.99
C ALA A 59 -8.27 12.40 -10.33
N VAL A 60 -9.56 12.64 -10.63
CA VAL A 60 -10.54 11.58 -10.92
C VAL A 60 -10.28 10.88 -12.26
N SER A 61 -9.47 11.47 -13.15
CA SER A 61 -9.31 11.00 -14.54
C SER A 61 -8.30 9.86 -14.77
N ASN A 62 -7.65 9.30 -13.74
CA ASN A 62 -6.58 8.29 -13.91
C ASN A 62 -6.86 6.93 -13.25
N SER A 63 -8.11 6.65 -12.87
CA SER A 63 -8.56 5.29 -12.55
C SER A 63 -9.15 4.61 -13.79
N ASN A 64 -8.43 4.60 -14.91
CA ASN A 64 -8.75 3.71 -16.02
C ASN A 64 -8.23 2.31 -15.68
N ASN A 65 -8.92 1.65 -14.76
CA ASN A 65 -8.91 0.21 -14.64
C ASN A 65 -10.11 -0.27 -15.48
N PRO A 66 -9.92 -0.99 -16.60
CA PRO A 66 -11.04 -1.35 -17.48
C PRO A 66 -12.00 -2.39 -16.89
N ASN A 67 -11.88 -2.77 -15.60
CA ASN A 67 -12.77 -3.75 -14.96
C ASN A 67 -13.41 -3.17 -13.69
N THR A 68 -14.28 -2.18 -13.85
CA THR A 68 -15.37 -1.98 -12.89
C THR A 68 -16.59 -1.42 -13.62
N SER A 69 -17.12 -2.20 -14.57
CA SER A 69 -18.52 -2.08 -14.96
C SER A 69 -19.36 -2.55 -13.78
N SER A 70 -20.20 -1.65 -13.29
CA SER A 70 -21.26 -1.93 -12.34
C SER A 70 -22.33 -2.77 -13.04
N GLU A 71 -22.12 -4.07 -13.09
CA GLU A 71 -23.17 -5.04 -13.42
C GLU A 71 -23.35 -5.96 -12.22
N GLU A 72 -24.60 -6.13 -11.82
CA GLU A 72 -25.05 -7.04 -10.76
C GLU A 72 -24.38 -8.42 -10.96
N ILE A 73 -23.62 -8.87 -9.96
CA ILE A 73 -22.86 -10.12 -10.07
C ILE A 73 -23.80 -11.28 -9.76
N ASP A 74 -24.24 -11.98 -10.81
CA ASP A 74 -24.90 -13.28 -10.70
C ASP A 74 -23.91 -14.30 -10.14
N LEU A 75 -24.11 -14.75 -8.90
CA LEU A 75 -23.24 -15.69 -8.18
C LEU A 75 -23.16 -17.08 -8.83
N SER A 76 -24.00 -17.35 -9.84
CA SER A 76 -24.18 -18.65 -10.48
C SER A 76 -23.19 -18.92 -11.61
N SER A 77 -22.47 -17.90 -12.11
CA SER A 77 -21.62 -17.99 -13.32
C SER A 77 -20.11 -17.83 -13.08
N LEU A 78 -19.66 -17.81 -11.82
CA LEU A 78 -18.24 -17.61 -11.50
C LEU A 78 -17.42 -18.88 -11.76
N SER A 79 -16.79 -18.96 -12.93
CA SER A 79 -15.69 -19.90 -13.16
C SER A 79 -14.54 -19.55 -12.19
N PRO A 80 -13.86 -20.51 -11.55
CA PRO A 80 -12.73 -20.26 -10.65
C PRO A 80 -11.56 -19.49 -11.29
N GLU A 81 -11.59 -19.27 -12.61
CA GLU A 81 -10.61 -18.52 -13.40
C GLU A 81 -10.82 -16.98 -13.37
N ASP A 82 -12.01 -16.49 -12.98
CA ASP A 82 -12.35 -15.05 -12.97
C ASP A 82 -12.04 -14.34 -11.64
N LEU A 83 -11.55 -15.09 -10.64
CA LEU A 83 -10.99 -14.46 -9.46
C LEU A 83 -9.78 -13.62 -9.89
N PRO A 84 -9.59 -12.39 -9.36
CA PRO A 84 -8.40 -11.61 -9.61
C PRO A 84 -7.23 -12.35 -8.99
N THR A 85 -6.66 -13.30 -9.73
CA THR A 85 -5.50 -14.04 -9.27
C THR A 85 -4.41 -12.99 -9.07
N PRO A 86 -3.64 -13.07 -7.97
CA PRO A 86 -2.52 -12.15 -7.75
C PRO A 86 -1.45 -12.26 -8.86
N TYR A 87 -1.61 -13.21 -9.79
CA TYR A 87 -0.71 -13.46 -10.89
C TYR A 87 -1.23 -12.83 -12.16
N THR A 88 -0.47 -11.91 -12.74
CA THR A 88 -0.76 -11.38 -14.07
C THR A 88 -0.35 -12.41 -15.13
N PRO A 89 -1.28 -12.92 -15.97
CA PRO A 89 -0.93 -13.89 -17.01
C PRO A 89 -0.07 -13.27 -18.12
N ASN A 90 -0.08 -11.94 -18.26
CA ASN A 90 0.65 -11.24 -19.31
C ASN A 90 2.17 -11.18 -19.01
N ARG A 91 2.97 -11.77 -19.90
CA ARG A 91 4.43 -11.89 -19.78
C ARG A 91 5.17 -10.54 -19.88
N ASP A 92 4.54 -9.54 -20.49
CA ASP A 92 5.12 -8.22 -20.73
C ASP A 92 4.56 -7.13 -19.79
N ALA A 93 3.74 -7.50 -18.81
CA ALA A 93 3.18 -6.58 -17.83
C ALA A 93 4.28 -5.90 -17.00
N LYS A 94 4.64 -4.68 -17.38
CA LYS A 94 5.49 -3.77 -16.60
C LYS A 94 4.57 -3.08 -15.61
N GLY A 95 4.44 -3.64 -14.41
CA GLY A 95 3.47 -3.16 -13.43
C GLY A 95 3.46 -1.66 -13.19
N ASN A 96 2.31 -1.17 -12.74
CA ASN A 96 2.00 0.26 -12.70
C ASN A 96 3.08 1.08 -11.96
N LYS A 97 3.72 2.00 -12.69
CA LYS A 97 4.69 2.95 -12.14
C LYS A 97 3.92 4.11 -11.54
N ARG A 98 3.89 4.20 -10.21
CA ARG A 98 3.22 5.30 -9.51
C ARG A 98 4.00 6.59 -9.66
N ASN A 99 3.28 7.68 -9.94
CA ASN A 99 3.81 9.03 -9.86
C ASN A 99 3.96 9.44 -8.39
N PRO A 100 5.19 9.67 -7.88
CA PRO A 100 5.40 9.99 -6.46
C PRO A 100 4.79 11.33 -6.04
N THR A 101 4.53 12.21 -7.01
CA THR A 101 3.93 13.54 -6.83
C THR A 101 2.39 13.50 -6.84
N ALA A 102 1.79 12.38 -7.24
CA ALA A 102 0.34 12.27 -7.30
C ALA A 102 -0.29 12.37 -5.90
N TRP A 103 -1.50 12.94 -5.84
CA TRP A 103 -2.28 12.99 -4.62
C TRP A 103 -2.61 11.57 -4.12
N SER A 104 -2.57 11.39 -2.80
CA SER A 104 -2.73 10.10 -2.13
C SER A 104 -3.59 10.30 -0.89
N ALA A 105 -4.73 9.61 -0.82
CA ALA A 105 -5.67 9.69 0.29
C ALA A 105 -4.99 9.34 1.62
N SER A 106 -4.15 8.30 1.64
CA SER A 106 -3.37 7.93 2.83
C SER A 106 -2.40 9.03 3.27
N LYS A 107 -1.78 9.76 2.33
CA LYS A 107 -0.89 10.89 2.63
C LYS A 107 -1.65 12.10 3.15
N ALA A 108 -2.86 12.36 2.65
CA ALA A 108 -3.71 13.46 3.07
C ALA A 108 -4.09 13.39 4.56
N ILE A 109 -4.27 12.17 5.09
CA ILE A 109 -4.57 11.93 6.51
C ILE A 109 -3.42 12.38 7.43
N LEU A 110 -2.17 12.38 6.96
CA LEU A 110 -1.03 12.81 7.76
C LEU A 110 -0.96 14.34 7.84
N TYR A 111 -1.75 14.90 8.76
CA TYR A 111 -1.84 16.34 9.01
C TYR A 111 -0.81 16.83 10.03
N ASN A 112 -0.31 18.04 9.77
CA ASN A 112 0.65 18.76 10.60
C ASN A 112 0.32 20.25 10.53
N ASP A 113 0.07 20.85 11.68
CA ASP A 113 -0.11 22.29 11.82
C ASP A 113 1.24 23.00 11.96
N SER A 114 1.30 24.28 11.57
CA SER A 114 2.47 25.13 11.79
C SER A 114 2.56 25.61 13.23
N GLU A 115 1.43 25.91 13.87
CA GLU A 115 1.38 26.41 15.26
C GLU A 115 1.53 25.27 16.27
N TYR A 116 0.82 24.17 16.01
CA TYR A 116 0.82 22.97 16.84
C TYR A 116 1.35 21.75 16.06
N PRO A 117 2.68 21.63 15.91
CA PRO A 117 3.27 20.59 15.08
C PRO A 117 3.02 19.19 15.68
N ASN A 118 2.55 18.28 14.84
CA ASN A 118 2.22 16.91 15.22
C ASN A 118 3.47 16.18 15.76
N PRO A 119 3.42 15.66 17.00
CA PRO A 119 4.58 15.02 17.65
C PRO A 119 4.97 13.67 17.03
N PHE A 120 4.12 13.08 16.19
CA PHE A 120 4.36 11.81 15.50
C PHE A 120 5.00 11.96 14.12
N LEU A 121 5.02 13.17 13.55
CA LEU A 121 5.57 13.42 12.23
C LEU A 121 6.95 14.12 12.33
N PRO A 122 7.88 13.79 11.40
CA PRO A 122 9.13 14.53 11.29
C PRO A 122 8.84 15.96 10.83
N GLN A 123 9.58 16.91 11.37
CA GLN A 123 9.41 18.33 11.09
C GLN A 123 10.63 18.86 10.33
N PRO A 124 10.48 19.76 9.37
CA PRO A 124 11.61 20.47 8.80
C PRO A 124 12.28 21.33 9.88
N SER A 125 13.60 21.53 9.80
CA SER A 125 14.26 22.57 10.59
C SER A 125 13.76 23.95 10.12
N PRO A 126 13.87 25.00 10.96
CA PRO A 126 13.38 26.34 10.60
C PRO A 126 14.09 26.87 9.34
N ASN A 127 15.36 26.49 9.16
CA ASN A 127 16.18 26.85 8.01
C ASN A 127 16.04 25.85 6.84
N GLY A 128 15.15 24.85 6.93
CA GLY A 128 14.82 23.87 5.87
C GLY A 128 15.88 22.81 5.53
N LYS A 129 17.13 22.98 5.95
CA LYS A 129 18.25 22.10 5.52
C LYS A 129 18.22 20.67 6.06
N LYS A 130 17.58 20.44 7.21
CA LYS A 130 17.59 19.13 7.89
C LYS A 130 16.20 18.81 8.42
N TRP A 131 15.79 17.56 8.34
CA TRP A 131 14.57 17.09 8.99
C TRP A 131 14.87 16.68 10.43
N ARG A 132 14.06 17.18 11.38
CA ARG A 132 14.08 16.73 12.76
C ARG A 132 13.26 15.45 12.89
N SER A 133 13.78 14.50 13.64
CA SER A 133 13.05 13.29 14.01
C SER A 133 11.74 13.63 14.75
N PRO A 134 10.69 12.81 14.62
CA PRO A 134 9.47 13.00 15.41
C PRO A 134 9.78 12.89 16.91
N LYS A 135 8.98 13.59 17.74
CA LYS A 135 9.14 13.55 19.21
C LYS A 135 8.92 12.15 19.77
N TYR A 136 8.03 11.37 19.15
CA TYR A 136 7.86 9.95 19.45
C TYR A 136 8.27 9.10 18.26
N GLY A 137 9.14 8.12 18.48
CA GLY A 137 9.56 7.17 17.44
C GLY A 137 8.43 6.21 17.04
N LEU A 138 8.55 5.54 15.89
CA LEU A 138 7.50 4.66 15.36
C LEU A 138 7.09 3.52 16.31
N ARG A 139 8.00 3.06 17.18
CA ARG A 139 7.70 2.07 18.24
C ARG A 139 6.81 2.68 19.32
N GLN A 140 7.19 3.85 19.85
CA GLN A 140 6.41 4.55 20.88
C GLN A 140 5.03 4.96 20.36
N GLN A 141 4.95 5.41 19.10
CA GLN A 141 3.68 5.67 18.43
C GLN A 141 2.80 4.42 18.40
N ALA A 142 3.38 3.27 18.02
CA ALA A 142 2.65 2.01 18.00
C ALA A 142 2.19 1.57 19.39
N ASP A 143 2.99 1.79 20.44
CA ASP A 143 2.63 1.47 21.82
C ASP A 143 1.46 2.36 22.31
N LEU A 144 1.51 3.67 22.05
CA LEU A 144 0.42 4.61 22.36
C LEU A 144 -0.86 4.24 21.61
N ILE A 145 -0.76 3.98 20.32
CA ILE A 145 -1.90 3.61 19.47
C ILE A 145 -2.47 2.25 19.91
N LYS A 146 -1.63 1.27 20.27
CA LYS A 146 -2.09 -0.02 20.78
C LYS A 146 -2.86 0.15 22.08
N MET A 147 -2.37 0.97 23.01
CA MET A 147 -3.12 1.30 24.23
C MET A 147 -4.42 2.03 23.88
N ALA A 148 -4.36 3.06 23.05
CA ALA A 148 -5.54 3.86 22.70
C ALA A 148 -6.64 3.03 22.02
N LYS A 149 -6.26 2.07 21.16
CA LYS A 149 -7.20 1.09 20.59
C LYS A 149 -7.90 0.25 21.65
N LYS A 150 -7.16 -0.25 22.65
CA LYS A 150 -7.72 -1.04 23.74
C LYS A 150 -8.78 -0.25 24.54
N TYR A 151 -8.57 1.05 24.68
CA TYR A 151 -9.43 1.95 25.45
C TYR A 151 -10.40 2.79 24.57
N GLY A 152 -10.46 2.54 23.26
CA GLY A 152 -11.36 3.26 22.34
C GLY A 152 -11.01 4.74 22.06
N VAL A 153 -9.85 5.23 22.53
CA VAL A 153 -9.45 6.65 22.43
C VAL A 153 -8.48 6.93 21.27
N GLU A 154 -8.46 6.08 20.24
CA GLU A 154 -7.53 6.25 19.11
C GLU A 154 -7.77 7.55 18.33
N GLN A 155 -9.02 7.97 18.18
CA GLN A 155 -9.39 9.17 17.41
C GLN A 155 -8.86 10.47 18.05
N LEU A 156 -8.65 10.46 19.37
CA LEU A 156 -8.12 11.60 20.13
C LEU A 156 -6.60 11.76 19.95
N LEU A 157 -5.90 10.73 19.46
CA LEU A 157 -4.48 10.82 19.18
C LEU A 157 -4.20 11.57 17.87
N PRO A 158 -3.00 12.16 17.74
CA PRO A 158 -2.55 12.69 16.47
C PRO A 158 -2.44 11.66 15.37
N THR A 159 -2.62 12.15 14.15
CA THR A 159 -2.51 11.35 12.93
C THR A 159 -1.11 10.72 12.84
N SER A 160 -1.04 9.43 12.52
CA SER A 160 0.22 8.68 12.45
C SER A 160 0.17 7.62 11.37
N ARG A 161 1.35 7.23 10.86
CA ARG A 161 1.51 6.07 9.98
C ARG A 161 1.11 4.73 10.61
N LYS A 162 0.87 4.72 11.93
CA LYS A 162 0.52 3.53 12.70
C LYS A 162 -0.97 3.45 13.08
N SER A 163 -1.77 4.50 12.83
CA SER A 163 -3.21 4.49 13.12
C SER A 163 -3.96 3.49 12.23
N THR A 164 -5.13 3.02 12.69
CA THR A 164 -6.09 2.20 11.92
C THR A 164 -6.42 2.86 10.59
N VAL A 165 -6.98 4.07 10.67
CA VAL A 165 -7.49 4.83 9.53
C VAL A 165 -6.41 4.97 8.44
N PHE A 166 -5.18 5.31 8.82
CA PHE A 166 -4.08 5.42 7.86
C PHE A 166 -3.73 4.07 7.21
N LYS A 167 -3.72 2.98 7.97
CA LYS A 167 -3.38 1.65 7.43
C LYS A 167 -4.46 1.13 6.50
N GLU A 168 -5.72 1.29 6.86
CA GLU A 168 -6.88 0.87 6.08
C GLU A 168 -6.96 1.65 4.78
N THR A 169 -6.88 2.99 4.84
CA THR A 169 -6.85 3.84 3.64
C THR A 169 -5.66 3.53 2.74
N ARG A 170 -4.47 3.30 3.30
CA ARG A 170 -3.30 2.92 2.51
C ARG A 170 -3.44 1.55 1.87
N LEU A 171 -4.08 0.59 2.54
CA LEU A 171 -4.31 -0.74 2.00
C LEU A 171 -5.33 -0.68 0.87
N ALA A 172 -6.44 0.06 1.05
CA ALA A 172 -7.43 0.29 0.02
C ALA A 172 -6.85 1.03 -1.20
N GLU A 173 -6.04 2.06 -0.97
CA GLU A 173 -5.41 2.84 -2.05
C GLU A 173 -4.35 2.04 -2.83
N ARG A 174 -3.52 1.26 -2.13
CA ARG A 174 -2.30 0.68 -2.73
C ARG A 174 -2.33 -0.81 -2.97
N GLY A 175 -3.15 -1.55 -2.21
CA GLY A 175 -3.12 -3.00 -2.14
C GLY A 175 -1.73 -3.57 -1.82
N LEU A 176 -1.52 -4.83 -2.20
CA LEU A 176 -0.21 -5.47 -2.10
C LEU A 176 0.73 -4.93 -3.18
N ALA A 177 1.81 -4.29 -2.76
CA ALA A 177 2.77 -3.63 -3.66
C ALA A 177 4.18 -4.22 -3.56
N ILE A 178 4.30 -5.51 -3.25
CA ILE A 178 5.58 -6.22 -3.19
C ILE A 178 6.10 -6.45 -4.61
N LYS A 179 7.42 -6.33 -4.83
CA LYS A 179 7.99 -6.59 -6.15
C LYS A 179 7.79 -8.06 -6.52
N GLY A 180 7.20 -8.32 -7.68
CA GLY A 180 6.95 -9.67 -8.19
C GLY A 180 5.54 -10.19 -7.92
N THR A 181 5.03 -10.02 -6.69
CA THR A 181 3.71 -10.51 -6.24
C THR A 181 2.66 -9.42 -6.03
N GLY A 182 3.06 -8.16 -6.08
CA GLY A 182 2.14 -7.04 -5.97
C GLY A 182 1.28 -6.88 -7.23
N ILE A 183 0.17 -6.17 -7.08
CA ILE A 183 -0.81 -5.96 -8.15
C ILE A 183 -0.11 -5.36 -9.39
N GLY A 184 -0.27 -6.03 -10.53
CA GLY A 184 0.36 -5.65 -11.80
C GLY A 184 1.85 -6.01 -11.92
N GLN A 185 2.48 -6.60 -10.91
CA GLN A 185 3.87 -7.07 -10.99
C GLN A 185 3.94 -8.55 -11.40
N LYS A 186 5.10 -8.95 -11.91
CA LYS A 186 5.40 -10.34 -12.27
C LYS A 186 6.70 -10.82 -11.62
N VAL A 187 6.69 -12.08 -11.17
CA VAL A 187 7.87 -12.76 -10.64
C VAL A 187 8.90 -12.98 -11.73
N LYS A 188 10.17 -12.74 -11.43
CA LYS A 188 11.28 -12.85 -12.39
C LYS A 188 11.47 -14.26 -12.95
N GLY A 189 11.19 -15.29 -12.16
CA GLY A 189 11.51 -16.68 -12.46
C GLY A 189 12.98 -17.03 -12.22
N HIS A 190 13.24 -18.29 -11.92
CA HIS A 190 14.59 -18.80 -11.69
C HIS A 190 15.43 -18.74 -12.98
N LYS A 191 16.76 -18.82 -12.85
CA LYS A 191 17.65 -18.80 -14.01
C LYS A 191 17.36 -19.97 -14.96
N TRP A 192 17.06 -21.16 -14.44
CA TRP A 192 16.77 -22.33 -15.27
C TRP A 192 15.45 -22.14 -16.03
N GLU A 193 14.34 -21.76 -15.38
CA GLU A 193 13.06 -21.48 -16.04
C GLU A 193 13.22 -20.53 -17.24
N ARG A 194 14.01 -19.47 -17.05
CA ARG A 194 14.25 -18.46 -18.10
C ARG A 194 15.15 -18.93 -19.25
N THR A 195 16.00 -19.93 -19.04
CA THR A 195 16.91 -20.45 -20.07
C THR A 195 16.54 -21.84 -20.56
N MET A 196 15.45 -22.44 -20.06
CA MET A 196 15.00 -23.76 -20.49
C MET A 196 14.65 -23.77 -21.96
N GLU A 197 13.88 -22.78 -22.44
CA GLU A 197 13.50 -22.64 -23.85
C GLU A 197 14.76 -22.60 -24.74
N THR A 198 15.70 -21.70 -24.44
CA THR A 198 16.94 -21.56 -25.23
C THR A 198 17.80 -22.82 -25.20
N ARG A 199 17.92 -23.48 -24.04
CA ARG A 199 18.68 -24.74 -23.90
C ARG A 199 18.05 -25.89 -24.67
N LEU A 200 16.71 -25.96 -24.72
CA LEU A 200 16.00 -26.98 -25.48
C LEU A 200 16.14 -26.74 -26.99
N GLU A 201 16.10 -25.48 -27.43
CA GLU A 201 16.35 -25.10 -28.82
C GLU A 201 17.78 -25.43 -29.26
N GLU A 202 18.79 -25.09 -28.45
CA GLU A 202 20.19 -25.45 -28.68
C GLU A 202 20.38 -26.96 -28.78
N ARG A 203 19.75 -27.73 -27.88
CA ARG A 203 19.77 -29.19 -27.91
C ARG A 203 19.11 -29.74 -29.17
N LYS A 204 17.93 -29.23 -29.53
CA LYS A 204 17.20 -29.65 -30.75
C LYS A 204 18.05 -29.38 -32.00
N LYS A 205 18.66 -28.20 -32.09
CA LYS A 205 19.55 -27.83 -33.19
C LYS A 205 20.77 -28.75 -33.27
N ALA A 206 21.42 -29.03 -32.14
CA ALA A 206 22.56 -29.95 -32.11
C ALA A 206 22.20 -31.36 -32.57
N MET A 207 21.01 -31.87 -32.22
CA MET A 207 20.54 -33.18 -32.68
C MET A 207 20.26 -33.21 -34.19
N MET A 208 19.74 -32.10 -34.76
CA MET A 208 19.51 -31.98 -36.20
C MET A 208 20.82 -31.94 -36.99
N GLU A 209 21.84 -31.25 -36.47
CA GLU A 209 23.17 -31.14 -37.11
C GLU A 209 24.06 -32.37 -36.86
N MET A 210 23.71 -33.22 -35.88
CA MET A 210 24.49 -34.39 -35.47
C MET A 210 24.80 -35.37 -36.61
N PRO A 211 23.85 -35.76 -37.49
CA PRO A 211 24.13 -36.69 -38.59
C PRO A 211 25.16 -36.14 -39.59
N GLU A 212 25.06 -34.86 -39.93
CA GLU A 212 26.02 -34.20 -40.84
C GLU A 212 27.41 -34.14 -40.22
N LEU A 213 27.48 -33.83 -38.93
CA LEU A 213 28.73 -33.75 -38.18
C LEU A 213 29.42 -35.12 -38.11
N ILE A 214 28.67 -36.19 -37.87
CA ILE A 214 29.17 -37.57 -37.88
C ILE A 214 29.69 -37.95 -39.27
N ARG A 215 28.96 -37.61 -40.35
CA ARG A 215 29.39 -37.87 -41.73
C ARG A 215 30.73 -37.18 -42.02
N GLN A 216 30.85 -35.90 -41.69
CA GLN A 216 32.10 -35.15 -41.87
C GLN A 216 33.25 -35.74 -41.04
N TRP A 217 32.99 -36.11 -39.79
CA TRP A 217 34.01 -36.69 -38.91
C TRP A 217 34.54 -38.04 -39.42
N LYS A 218 33.65 -38.91 -39.91
CA LYS A 218 34.02 -40.19 -40.54
C LYS A 218 34.83 -39.96 -41.83
N GLN A 219 34.37 -39.09 -42.72
CA GLN A 219 35.05 -38.78 -43.99
C GLN A 219 36.47 -38.21 -43.77
N ARG A 220 36.66 -37.40 -42.72
CA ARG A 220 37.95 -36.79 -42.39
C ARG A 220 38.94 -37.75 -41.69
N GLY A 221 38.54 -39.00 -41.44
CA GLY A 221 39.41 -40.03 -40.85
C GLY A 221 39.47 -40.01 -39.33
N HIS A 222 38.31 -39.98 -38.65
CA HIS A 222 38.17 -40.22 -37.21
C HIS A 222 39.10 -39.36 -36.34
N GLY A 223 39.17 -38.05 -36.61
CA GLY A 223 39.92 -37.10 -35.79
C GLY A 223 41.31 -36.71 -36.32
N ARG A 224 41.92 -37.45 -37.26
CA ARG A 224 43.26 -37.11 -37.79
C ARG A 224 43.33 -35.74 -38.48
N GLY A 225 42.26 -35.32 -39.16
CA GLY A 225 42.15 -34.00 -39.80
C GLY A 225 41.13 -33.05 -39.15
N TRP A 226 40.68 -33.34 -37.92
CA TRP A 226 39.63 -32.57 -37.25
C TRP A 226 40.21 -31.39 -36.47
N LYS A 227 39.78 -30.18 -36.82
CA LYS A 227 40.22 -28.92 -36.17
C LYS A 227 39.13 -28.26 -35.31
N LYS A 228 37.88 -28.73 -35.39
CA LYS A 228 36.71 -28.12 -34.72
C LYS A 228 36.45 -28.75 -33.35
N TRP A 229 37.44 -28.71 -32.47
CA TRP A 229 37.28 -29.27 -31.11
C TRP A 229 36.45 -28.33 -30.22
N PRO A 230 35.55 -28.85 -29.36
CA PRO A 230 34.86 -28.05 -28.37
C PRO A 230 35.86 -27.37 -27.44
N LYS A 231 35.64 -26.09 -27.14
CA LYS A 231 36.45 -25.39 -26.15
C LYS A 231 35.99 -25.80 -24.76
N ARG A 232 36.93 -26.00 -23.83
CA ARG A 232 36.59 -26.17 -22.41
C ARG A 232 35.89 -24.90 -21.95
N SER A 233 34.63 -25.01 -21.54
CA SER A 233 33.95 -23.93 -20.82
C SER A 233 34.56 -23.85 -19.42
N GLY A 234 35.31 -22.78 -19.15
CA GLY A 234 35.77 -22.41 -17.81
C GLY A 234 34.65 -21.78 -17.00
#